data_AF-A0A521GSN3-F1
#
_entry.id   AF-A0A521GSN3-F1
#
_cell.length_a   1.000
_cell.length_b   1.000
_cell.length_c   1.000
_cell.angle_alpha   90.00
_cell.angle_beta   90.00
_cell.angle_gamma   90.00
#
_symmetry.space_group_name_H-M   'P 1'
#
loop_
_entity.id
_entity.type
_entity.pdbx_description
1 polymer ?
#
loop_
_entity_poly.entity_id
_entity_poly.type
_entity_poly.pdbx_seq_one_letter_code
_entity_poly.pdbx_strand_id
1 'polypeptide(L)'
;MENTSPFLAMQRVEGQLKSLLRQVDTDLLSVEEKRLLASLKRLAIDARLDIRDYELSETREEQLGKAKEAKKLLVKLDKAILAAGPVFGTADVAQLSATIDHINGRLV
;
A
#
# COMPACT_ATOMS: atom_id res chain seq x y z
N MET A 1 7.75 21.14 -2.37
CA MET A 1 7.73 19.67 -2.17
C MET A 1 6.89 19.42 -0.93
N GLU A 2 5.67 18.93 -1.10
CA GLU A 2 4.72 18.79 0.02
C GLU A 2 5.24 17.76 1.04
N ASN A 3 5.44 18.20 2.28
CA ASN A 3 5.68 17.37 3.46
C ASN A 3 4.41 16.58 3.83
N THR A 4 3.90 15.75 2.91
CA THR A 4 2.71 14.91 3.14
C THR A 4 3.06 13.87 4.19
N SER A 5 2.28 13.68 5.26
CA SER A 5 2.58 12.62 6.24
C SER A 5 2.55 11.21 5.59
N PRO A 6 3.37 10.24 6.04
CA PRO A 6 3.27 8.85 5.59
C PRO A 6 1.84 8.30 5.57
N PHE A 7 1.03 8.62 6.57
CA PHE A 7 -0.37 8.21 6.64
C PHE A 7 -1.22 8.78 5.51
N LEU A 8 -1.11 10.08 5.24
CA LEU A 8 -1.83 10.72 4.14
C LEU A 8 -1.40 10.17 2.78
N ALA A 9 -0.11 9.90 2.60
CA ALA A 9 0.40 9.25 1.40
C ALA A 9 -0.19 7.84 1.24
N MET A 10 -0.28 7.06 2.31
CA MET A 10 -0.89 5.73 2.28
C MET A 10 -2.41 5.78 2.01
N GLN A 11 -3.11 6.80 2.52
CA GLN A 11 -4.52 7.02 2.18
C GLN A 11 -4.73 7.28 0.68
N ARG A 12 -3.80 8.00 0.03
CA ARG A 12 -3.85 8.19 -1.43
C ARG A 12 -3.65 6.87 -2.18
N VAL A 13 -2.69 6.05 -1.75
CA VAL A 13 -2.48 4.70 -2.32
C VAL A 13 -3.76 3.87 -2.22
N GLU A 14 -4.41 3.86 -1.05
CA GLU A 14 -5.68 3.14 -0.87
C GLU A 14 -6.79 3.70 -1.76
N GLY A 15 -6.89 5.03 -1.90
CA GLY A 15 -7.85 5.69 -2.78
C GLY A 15 -7.64 5.35 -4.25
N GLN A 16 -6.39 5.40 -4.72
CA GLN A 16 -5.99 5.01 -6.08
C GLN A 16 -6.31 3.54 -6.34
N LEU A 17 -5.90 2.65 -5.43
CA LEU A 17 -6.19 1.22 -5.53
C LEU A 17 -7.70 0.96 -5.63
N LYS A 18 -8.51 1.61 -4.78
CA LYS A 18 -9.98 1.51 -4.85
C LYS A 18 -10.55 2.00 -6.19
N SER A 19 -9.98 3.06 -6.75
CA SER A 19 -10.40 3.59 -8.05
C SER A 19 -10.12 2.57 -9.17
N LEU A 20 -8.89 2.03 -9.22
CA LEU A 20 -8.48 1.02 -10.20
C LEU A 20 -9.35 -0.23 -10.10
N LEU A 21 -9.57 -0.72 -8.89
CA LEU A 21 -10.40 -1.90 -8.63
C LEU A 21 -11.86 -1.74 -9.08
N ARG A 22 -12.38 -0.52 -9.19
CA ARG A 22 -13.73 -0.27 -9.73
C ARG A 22 -13.78 -0.31 -11.24
N GLN A 23 -12.64 -0.11 -11.91
CA GLN A 23 -12.53 -0.14 -13.37
C GLN A 23 -12.29 -1.55 -13.90
N VAL A 24 -11.82 -2.46 -13.04
CA VAL A 24 -11.59 -3.86 -13.38
C VAL A 24 -12.93 -4.60 -13.45
N ASP A 25 -13.19 -5.25 -14.58
CA ASP A 25 -14.30 -6.18 -14.72
C ASP A 25 -13.97 -7.47 -13.95
N THR A 26 -14.62 -7.64 -12.79
CA THR A 26 -14.36 -8.79 -11.92
C THR A 26 -14.85 -10.11 -12.50
N ASP A 27 -15.76 -10.11 -13.47
CA ASP A 27 -16.29 -11.35 -14.03
C ASP A 27 -15.31 -12.00 -15.02
N LEU A 28 -14.41 -11.20 -15.58
CA LEU A 28 -13.33 -11.65 -16.48
C LEU A 28 -12.09 -12.15 -15.74
N LEU A 29 -12.01 -11.94 -14.42
CA LEU A 29 -10.86 -12.35 -13.63
C LEU A 29 -10.90 -13.84 -13.27
N SER A 30 -9.75 -14.48 -13.34
CA SER A 30 -9.49 -15.79 -12.76
C SER A 30 -9.65 -15.78 -11.23
N VAL A 31 -9.81 -16.96 -10.65
CA VAL A 31 -9.87 -17.12 -9.18
C VAL A 31 -8.59 -16.61 -8.51
N GLU A 32 -7.44 -16.78 -9.15
CA GLU A 32 -6.15 -16.33 -8.64
C GLU A 32 -6.05 -14.80 -8.62
N GLU A 33 -6.45 -14.13 -9.70
CA GLU A 33 -6.49 -12.67 -9.77
C GLU A 33 -7.46 -12.09 -8.73
N LYS A 34 -8.65 -12.69 -8.57
CA LYS A 34 -9.60 -12.28 -7.51
C LYS A 34 -8.99 -12.37 -6.11
N ARG A 35 -8.27 -13.47 -5.82
CA ARG A 35 -7.56 -13.65 -4.54
C ARG A 35 -6.43 -12.65 -4.37
N LEU A 36 -5.72 -12.34 -5.44
CA LEU A 36 -4.66 -11.34 -5.46
C LEU A 36 -5.21 -9.93 -5.14
N LEU A 37 -6.29 -9.51 -5.81
CA LEU A 37 -6.95 -8.23 -5.57
C LEU A 37 -7.53 -8.12 -4.14
N ALA A 38 -8.08 -9.22 -3.60
CA ALA A 38 -8.53 -9.25 -2.22
C ALA A 38 -7.37 -9.10 -1.23
N SER A 39 -6.24 -9.76 -1.50
CA SER A 39 -5.03 -9.65 -0.69
C SER A 39 -4.43 -8.25 -0.74
N LEU A 40 -4.43 -7.60 -1.92
CA LEU A 40 -4.04 -6.21 -2.11
C LEU A 40 -4.82 -5.25 -1.22
N LYS A 41 -6.16 -5.34 -1.25
CA LYS A 41 -7.03 -4.52 -0.41
C LYS A 41 -6.69 -4.66 1.07
N ARG A 42 -6.54 -5.90 1.54
CA ARG A 42 -6.20 -6.18 2.94
C ARG A 42 -4.83 -5.60 3.30
N LEU A 43 -3.80 -5.88 2.51
CA LEU A 43 -2.44 -5.37 2.74
C LEU A 43 -2.40 -3.83 2.78
N ALA A 44 -3.18 -3.16 1.92
CA ALA A 44 -3.25 -1.70 1.93
C ALA A 44 -3.89 -1.16 3.22
N ILE A 45 -4.93 -1.83 3.74
CA ILE A 45 -5.56 -1.45 5.01
C ILE A 45 -4.59 -1.70 6.17
N ASP A 46 -3.97 -2.88 6.22
CA ASP A 46 -3.03 -3.25 7.28
C ASP A 46 -1.85 -2.26 7.31
N ALA A 47 -1.25 -1.96 6.16
CA ALA A 47 -0.16 -0.99 6.06
C ALA A 47 -0.59 0.40 6.54
N ARG A 48 -1.80 0.85 6.22
CA ARG A 48 -2.32 2.14 6.70
C ARG A 48 -2.50 2.17 8.22
N LEU A 49 -2.97 1.08 8.82
CA LEU A 49 -3.13 0.98 10.27
C LEU A 49 -1.76 1.02 10.97
N ASP A 50 -0.79 0.27 10.48
CA ASP A 50 0.57 0.25 11.06
C ASP A 50 1.27 1.61 10.90
N ILE A 51 1.07 2.30 9.77
CA ILE A 51 1.60 3.66 9.57
C ILE A 51 0.93 4.66 10.52
N ARG A 52 -0.38 4.53 10.75
CA ARG A 52 -1.08 5.38 11.72
C ARG A 52 -0.51 5.17 13.12
N ASP A 53 -0.34 3.92 13.52
CA ASP A 53 0.22 3.58 14.82
C ASP A 53 1.66 4.09 14.96
N TYR A 54 2.46 4.06 13.88
CA TYR A 54 3.78 4.69 13.82
C TYR A 54 3.74 6.22 14.03
N GLU A 55 2.78 6.92 13.41
CA GLU A 55 2.64 8.38 13.55
C GLU A 55 2.10 8.78 14.93
N LEU A 56 1.30 7.92 15.56
CA LEU A 56 0.71 8.13 16.88
C LEU A 56 1.54 7.56 18.04
N SER A 57 2.70 6.97 17.75
CA SER A 57 3.57 6.40 18.78
C SER A 57 4.02 7.47 19.76
N GLU A 58 3.95 7.17 21.06
CA GLU A 58 4.28 8.14 22.12
C GLU A 58 5.76 8.14 22.46
N THR A 59 6.44 7.03 22.17
CA THR A 59 7.88 6.85 22.45
C THR A 59 8.67 6.53 21.19
N ARG A 60 9.96 6.84 21.22
CA ARG A 60 10.86 6.51 20.10
C ARG A 60 10.99 5.00 19.89
N GLU A 61 11.01 4.21 20.97
CA GLU A 61 11.10 2.76 20.90
C GLU A 61 9.86 2.15 20.23
N GLU A 62 8.67 2.58 20.65
CA GLU A 62 7.41 2.18 20.02
C GLU A 62 7.40 2.55 18.53
N GLN A 63 7.79 3.79 18.21
CA GLN A 63 7.85 4.27 16.83
C GLN A 63 8.77 3.40 15.97
N LEU A 64 9.95 3.00 16.46
CA LEU A 64 10.87 2.12 15.73
C LEU A 64 10.28 0.71 15.54
N GLY A 65 9.60 0.18 16.55
CA GLY A 65 8.89 -1.10 16.45
C GLY A 65 7.79 -1.06 15.37
N LYS A 66 6.95 -0.04 15.41
CA LYS A 66 5.87 0.18 14.43
C LYS A 66 6.40 0.44 13.03
N ALA A 67 7.49 1.21 12.90
CA ALA A 67 8.16 1.42 11.62
C ALA A 67 8.58 0.09 10.98
N LYS A 68 9.18 -0.82 11.76
CA LYS A 68 9.61 -2.13 11.26
C LYS A 68 8.45 -2.97 10.75
N GLU A 69 7.32 -3.01 11.46
CA GLU A 69 6.13 -3.75 11.02
C GLU A 69 5.50 -3.12 9.78
N ALA A 70 5.34 -1.79 9.77
CA ALA A 70 4.86 -1.04 8.60
C ALA A 70 5.73 -1.29 7.36
N LYS A 71 7.06 -1.24 7.48
CA LYS A 71 8.00 -1.51 6.37
C LYS A 71 7.81 -2.92 5.79
N LYS A 72 7.61 -3.95 6.63
CA LYS A 72 7.35 -5.31 6.15
C LYS A 72 6.05 -5.40 5.35
N LEU A 73 5.00 -4.71 5.80
CA LEU A 73 3.72 -4.68 5.09
C LEU A 73 3.83 -3.90 3.78
N LEU A 74 4.55 -2.78 3.75
CA LEU A 74 4.80 -2.02 2.52
C LEU A 74 5.53 -2.86 1.46
N VAL A 75 6.56 -3.63 1.86
CA VAL A 75 7.25 -4.55 0.94
C VAL A 75 6.30 -5.65 0.41
N LYS A 76 5.42 -6.18 1.26
CA LYS A 76 4.42 -7.18 0.82
C LYS A 76 3.40 -6.57 -0.12
N LEU A 77 2.95 -5.34 0.17
CA LEU A 77 2.01 -4.60 -0.64
C LEU A 77 2.60 -4.30 -2.02
N ASP A 78 3.83 -3.80 -2.08
CA ASP A 78 4.52 -3.52 -3.35
C ASP A 78 4.63 -4.78 -4.23
N LYS A 79 5.07 -5.89 -3.67
CA LYS A 79 5.11 -7.18 -4.38
C LYS A 79 3.74 -7.61 -4.91
N ALA A 80 2.69 -7.40 -4.12
CA ALA A 80 1.33 -7.72 -4.54
C ALA A 80 0.85 -6.79 -5.67
N ILE A 81 1.28 -5.53 -5.69
CA ILE A 81 0.96 -4.56 -6.75
C ILE A 81 1.67 -4.94 -8.05
N LEU A 82 2.94 -5.31 -7.97
CA LEU A 82 3.71 -5.81 -9.12
C LEU A 82 3.08 -7.08 -9.70
N ALA A 83 2.66 -8.01 -8.84
CA ALA A 83 1.96 -9.23 -9.26
C ALA A 83 0.56 -8.96 -9.84
N ALA A 84 -0.05 -7.80 -9.54
CA ALA A 84 -1.31 -7.36 -10.13
C ALA A 84 -1.14 -6.65 -11.48
N GLY A 85 0.09 -6.56 -11.99
CA GLY A 85 0.38 -5.92 -13.27
C GLY A 85 -0.37 -6.44 -14.50
N PRO A 86 -0.84 -7.70 -14.57
CA PRO A 86 -1.74 -8.13 -15.64
C PRO A 86 -3.14 -7.50 -15.55
N VAL A 87 -3.58 -7.11 -14.36
CA VAL A 87 -4.91 -6.56 -14.07
C VAL A 87 -4.91 -5.03 -14.11
N PHE A 88 -3.81 -4.40 -13.72
CA PHE A 88 -3.63 -2.95 -13.71
C PHE A 88 -2.76 -2.47 -14.87
N GLY A 89 -2.87 -1.19 -15.25
CA GLY A 89 -1.96 -0.61 -16.24
C GLY A 89 -0.53 -0.53 -15.71
N THR A 90 0.47 -0.64 -16.59
CA THR A 90 1.89 -0.51 -16.23
C THR A 90 2.21 0.83 -15.56
N ALA A 91 1.56 1.91 -16.01
CA ALA A 91 1.66 3.23 -15.42
C ALA A 91 1.10 3.27 -13.98
N ASP A 92 -0.03 2.62 -13.74
CA ASP A 92 -0.66 2.58 -12.41
C ASP A 92 0.20 1.80 -11.41
N VAL A 93 0.72 0.64 -11.84
CA VAL A 93 1.66 -0.17 -11.05
C VAL A 93 2.89 0.65 -10.68
N ALA A 94 3.53 1.30 -11.65
CA ALA A 94 4.73 2.10 -11.41
C ALA A 94 4.44 3.25 -10.43
N GLN A 95 3.31 3.94 -10.59
CA GLN A 95 2.93 5.05 -9.72
C GLN A 95 2.66 4.59 -8.28
N LEU A 96 1.95 3.47 -8.11
CA LEU A 96 1.67 2.90 -6.80
C LEU A 96 2.95 2.43 -6.10
N SER A 97 3.80 1.67 -6.80
CA SER A 97 5.09 1.20 -6.28
C SER A 97 6.00 2.35 -5.87
N ALA A 98 6.15 3.38 -6.72
CA ALA A 98 6.94 4.56 -6.39
C ALA A 98 6.41 5.29 -5.14
N THR A 99 5.08 5.32 -4.96
CA THR A 99 4.47 5.94 -3.77
C THR A 99 4.74 5.12 -2.52
N ILE A 100 4.69 3.78 -2.61
CA ILE A 100 5.04 2.88 -1.51
C ILE A 100 6.51 3.02 -1.11
N ASP A 101 7.42 3.06 -2.09
CA ASP A 101 8.85 3.27 -1.84
C ASP A 101 9.12 4.60 -1.13
N HIS A 102 8.44 5.66 -1.56
CA HIS A 102 8.53 6.96 -0.91
C HIS A 102 8.00 6.93 0.53
N ILE A 103 6.90 6.23 0.82
CA ILE A 103 6.41 6.03 2.19
C ILE A 103 7.46 5.27 3.02
N ASN A 104 7.97 4.17 2.47
CA ASN A 104 8.95 3.29 3.12
C ASN A 104 10.24 4.04 3.51
N GLY A 105 10.75 4.91 2.62
CA GLY A 105 11.93 5.74 2.87
C GLY A 105 11.74 6.82 3.93
N ARG A 106 10.50 7.10 4.35
CA ARG A 106 10.17 8.11 5.36
C ARG A 106 9.90 7.56 6.75
N LEU A 107 9.72 6.25 6.85
CA LEU A 107 9.67 5.56 8.12
C LEU A 107 11.11 5.46 8.65
N VAL A 108 11.32 5.89 9.89
CA VAL A 108 12.65 5.94 10.54
C VAL A 108 13.34 4.59 10.70
#